data_AF-A0A6D2LCZ4-F1
#
_entry.id   AF-A0A6D2LCZ4-F1
#
_cell.length_a   1.000
_cell.length_b   1.000
_cell.length_c   1.000
_cell.angle_alpha   90.00
_cell.angle_beta   90.00
_cell.angle_gamma   90.00
#
_symmetry.space_group_name_H-M   'P 1'
#
loop_
_entity.id
_entity.type
_entity.pdbx_description
1 polymer ?
#
loop_
_entity_poly.entity_id
_entity_poly.type
_entity_poly.pdbx_seq_one_letter_code
_entity_poly.pdbx_strand_id
1 'polypeptide(L)'
;MLRNAEGTWLTDTQALESMAVEYYRRLYSLEDVDQIVEKLSPEGFMELTQREIGILNAPSTEEEIATAVRAMGRFKAPGPDSYRPVFYQRCWEEVGGSVTRFVLDFFRTGVLLPNTNDAIVVLLA
;
A
#
# COMPACT_ATOMS: atom_id res chain seq x y z
N MET A 1 2.68 4.73 26.87
CA MET A 1 3.06 6.16 26.91
C MET A 1 3.92 6.46 25.69
N LEU A 2 3.71 7.58 25.01
CA LEU A 2 4.53 8.01 23.87
C LEU A 2 5.00 9.45 24.12
N ARG A 3 6.14 9.83 23.54
CA ARG A 3 6.69 11.18 23.68
C ARG A 3 6.39 11.99 22.41
N ASN A 4 5.81 13.17 22.57
CA ASN A 4 5.53 14.07 21.43
C ASN A 4 6.78 14.84 20.98
N ALA A 5 6.63 15.66 19.93
CA ALA A 5 7.71 16.45 19.34
C ALA A 5 8.30 17.48 20.33
N GLU A 6 7.50 17.99 21.27
CA GLU A 6 7.92 18.91 22.33
C GLU A 6 8.62 18.19 23.48
N GLY A 7 8.78 16.87 23.40
CA GLY A 7 9.46 16.07 24.42
C GLY A 7 8.60 15.77 25.65
N THR A 8 7.28 15.94 25.56
CA THR A 8 6.30 15.65 26.63
C THR A 8 5.77 14.22 26.50
N TRP A 9 5.67 13.51 27.63
CA TRP A 9 5.09 12.16 27.67
C TRP A 9 3.56 12.23 27.72
N LEU A 10 2.91 11.61 26.74
CA LEU A 10 1.46 11.43 26.70
C LEU A 10 1.08 10.03 27.18
N THR A 11 0.04 9.99 27.99
CA THR A 11 -0.56 8.76 28.55
C THR A 11 -2.05 8.66 28.26
N ASP A 12 -2.71 9.78 27.95
CA ASP A 12 -4.13 9.83 27.59
C ASP A 12 -4.39 9.17 26.24
N THR A 13 -5.42 8.32 26.16
CA THR A 13 -5.73 7.53 24.97
C THR A 13 -6.06 8.40 23.77
N GLN A 14 -6.89 9.44 23.93
CA GLN A 14 -7.30 10.31 22.83
C GLN A 14 -6.11 11.13 22.31
N ALA A 15 -5.24 11.59 23.22
CA ALA A 15 -4.01 12.28 22.86
C ALA A 15 -3.02 11.37 22.12
N LEU A 16 -2.91 10.10 22.52
CA LEU A 16 -2.09 9.10 21.84
C LEU A 16 -2.62 8.75 20.45
N GLU A 17 -3.93 8.56 20.30
CA GLU A 17 -4.59 8.31 19.01
C GLU A 17 -4.36 9.48 18.05
N SER A 18 -4.60 10.70 18.52
CA SER A 18 -4.43 11.92 17.71
C SER A 18 -2.98 12.08 17.27
N MET A 19 -2.02 11.88 18.19
CA MET A 19 -0.59 11.92 17.86
C MET A 19 -0.22 10.90 16.78
N ALA A 20 -0.69 9.65 16.91
CA ALA A 20 -0.38 8.61 15.94
C ALA A 20 -0.97 8.92 14.55
N VAL A 21 -2.24 9.35 14.49
CA VAL A 21 -2.90 9.70 13.24
C VAL A 21 -2.22 10.89 12.56
N GLU A 22 -1.90 11.94 13.31
CA GLU A 22 -1.21 13.11 12.78
C GLU A 22 0.18 12.77 12.25
N TYR A 23 0.95 11.98 13.00
CA TYR A 23 2.26 11.52 12.59
C TYR A 23 2.20 10.76 11.26
N TYR A 24 1.33 9.75 11.14
CA TYR A 24 1.24 8.96 9.91
C TYR A 24 0.62 9.72 8.74
N ARG A 25 -0.33 10.64 8.98
CA ARG A 25 -0.84 11.53 7.93
C ARG A 25 0.28 12.38 7.35
N ARG A 26 1.07 13.02 8.19
CA ARG A 26 2.20 13.84 7.75
C ARG A 26 3.25 12.98 7.04
N LEU A 27 3.60 11.81 7.58
CA LEU A 27 4.55 10.87 6.98
C LEU A 27 4.15 10.41 5.57
N TYR A 28 2.86 10.17 5.34
CA TYR A 28 2.32 9.76 4.04
C TYR A 28 1.78 10.93 3.20
N SER A 29 2.08 12.17 3.60
CA SER A 29 1.78 13.37 2.82
C SER A 29 2.99 13.82 1.99
N LEU A 30 2.79 14.87 1.19
CA LEU A 30 3.87 15.57 0.51
C LEU A 30 4.33 16.83 1.27
N GLU A 31 3.85 17.06 2.49
CA GLU A 31 4.11 18.30 3.24
C GLU A 31 5.60 18.49 3.59
N ASP A 32 6.31 17.39 3.87
CA ASP A 32 7.75 17.39 4.20
C ASP A 32 8.63 16.94 3.03
N VAL A 33 8.07 16.83 1.81
CA VAL A 33 8.81 16.35 0.63
C VAL A 33 9.15 17.54 -0.26
N ASP A 34 10.45 17.79 -0.46
CA ASP A 34 10.90 18.72 -1.49
C ASP A 34 10.45 18.21 -2.87
N GLN A 35 9.59 18.98 -3.54
CA GLN A 35 9.10 18.63 -4.88
C GLN A 35 10.20 18.65 -5.94
N ILE A 36 11.30 19.34 -5.65
CA ILE A 36 12.49 19.40 -6.49
C ILE A 36 13.48 18.36 -5.98
N VAL A 37 13.37 17.14 -6.50
CA VAL A 37 14.36 16.09 -6.25
C VAL A 37 15.54 16.33 -7.19
N GLU A 38 16.72 16.57 -6.65
CA GLU A 38 17.95 16.54 -7.46
C GLU A 38 18.02 15.18 -8.17
N LYS A 39 18.22 15.20 -9.50
CA LYS A 39 18.37 13.94 -10.24
C LYS A 39 19.51 13.16 -9.62
N LEU A 40 19.22 11.93 -9.21
CA LEU A 40 20.25 10.98 -8.80
C LEU A 40 21.29 10.89 -9.91
N SER A 41 22.58 10.89 -9.54
CA SER A 41 23.65 10.65 -10.50
C SER A 41 23.39 9.30 -11.18
N PRO A 42 23.49 9.20 -12.51
CA PRO A 42 23.35 7.92 -13.20
C PRO A 42 24.49 6.95 -12.84
N GLU A 43 25.58 7.46 -12.25
CA GLU A 43 26.72 6.66 -11.83
C GLU A 43 26.33 5.64 -10.75
N GLY A 44 26.48 4.35 -11.07
CA GLY A 44 26.20 3.25 -10.15
C GLY A 44 24.82 2.60 -10.32
N PHE A 45 23.94 3.15 -11.16
CA PHE A 45 22.68 2.50 -11.52
C PHE A 45 22.83 1.68 -12.80
N MET A 46 22.27 0.47 -12.79
CA MET A 46 22.13 -0.31 -14.03
C MET A 46 21.01 0.27 -14.87
N GLU A 47 21.28 0.51 -16.15
CA GLU A 47 20.23 0.85 -17.11
C GLU A 47 19.42 -0.39 -17.48
N LEU A 48 18.10 -0.24 -17.51
CA LEU A 48 17.21 -1.28 -18.02
C LEU A 48 17.40 -1.42 -19.53
N THR A 49 17.50 -2.65 -19.99
CA THR A 49 17.47 -2.96 -21.42
C THR A 49 16.10 -2.63 -22.00
N GLN A 50 16.04 -2.38 -23.32
CA GLN A 50 14.77 -2.17 -24.02
C GLN A 50 13.78 -3.33 -23.83
N ARG A 51 14.30 -4.55 -23.67
CA ARG A 51 13.50 -5.72 -23.36
C ARG A 51 12.86 -5.63 -21.97
N GLU A 52 13.61 -5.27 -20.94
CA GLU A 52 13.10 -5.13 -19.58
C GLU A 52 12.08 -3.99 -19.48
N ILE A 53 12.34 -2.86 -20.14
CA ILE A 53 11.39 -1.76 -20.27
C ILE A 53 10.10 -2.23 -20.93
N GLY A 54 10.20 -3.03 -21.99
CA GLY A 54 9.04 -3.62 -22.66
C GLY A 54 8.22 -4.54 -21.76
N ILE A 55 8.89 -5.34 -20.91
CA ILE A 55 8.23 -6.23 -19.93
C ILE A 55 7.52 -5.41 -18.84
N LEU A 56 8.19 -4.40 -18.28
CA LEU A 56 7.63 -3.58 -17.20
C LEU A 56 6.45 -2.72 -17.64
N ASN A 57 6.42 -2.32 -18.93
CA ASN A 57 5.32 -1.57 -19.51
C ASN A 57 4.23 -2.45 -20.15
N ALA A 58 4.37 -3.78 -20.08
CA ALA A 58 3.35 -4.67 -20.62
C ALA A 58 2.05 -4.55 -19.80
N PRO A 59 0.87 -4.64 -20.45
CA PRO A 59 -0.40 -4.67 -19.73
C PRO A 59 -0.45 -5.84 -18.75
N SER A 60 -0.95 -5.60 -17.54
CA SER A 60 -1.18 -6.66 -16.56
C SER A 60 -2.20 -7.68 -17.05
N THR A 61 -1.97 -8.94 -16.73
CA THR A 61 -2.81 -10.08 -17.13
C THR A 61 -3.60 -10.65 -15.96
N GLU A 62 -4.68 -11.38 -16.26
CA GLU A 62 -5.46 -12.08 -15.24
C GLU A 62 -4.61 -13.13 -14.51
N GLU A 63 -3.72 -13.81 -15.22
CA GLU A 63 -2.81 -14.80 -14.68
C GLU A 63 -1.82 -14.19 -13.68
N GLU A 64 -1.26 -13.02 -13.98
CA GLU A 64 -0.38 -12.29 -13.06
C GLU A 64 -1.13 -11.88 -11.80
N ILE A 65 -2.37 -11.38 -11.93
CA ILE A 65 -3.20 -10.98 -10.80
C ILE A 65 -3.52 -12.18 -9.90
N ALA A 66 -3.98 -13.29 -10.50
CA ALA A 66 -4.27 -14.51 -9.76
C ALA A 66 -3.01 -15.06 -9.05
N THR A 67 -1.87 -15.00 -9.72
CA THR A 67 -0.58 -15.41 -9.16
C THR A 67 -0.17 -14.53 -7.98
N ALA A 68 -0.32 -13.21 -8.10
CA ALA A 68 -0.03 -12.26 -7.03
C ALA A 68 -0.92 -12.52 -5.80
N VAL A 69 -2.22 -12.76 -5.99
CA VAL A 69 -3.15 -13.08 -4.89
C VAL A 69 -2.76 -14.39 -4.20
N ARG A 70 -2.36 -15.41 -4.96
CA ARG A 70 -1.90 -16.70 -4.42
C ARG A 70 -0.56 -16.58 -3.70
N ALA A 71 0.30 -15.65 -4.08
CA ALA A 71 1.60 -15.41 -3.45
C ALA A 71 1.48 -14.65 -2.11
N MET A 72 0.35 -14.01 -1.84
CA MET A 72 0.13 -13.31 -0.56
C MET A 72 0.23 -14.25 0.65
N GLY A 73 0.82 -13.75 1.74
CA GLY A 73 0.84 -14.47 3.01
C GLY A 73 -0.58 -14.68 3.55
N ARG A 74 -0.97 -15.94 3.76
CA ARG A 74 -2.35 -16.35 4.09
C ARG A 74 -2.98 -15.62 5.27
N PHE A 75 -2.19 -15.37 6.31
CA PHE A 75 -2.63 -14.82 7.60
C PHE A 75 -2.03 -13.44 7.90
N LYS A 76 -1.78 -12.64 6.86
CA LYS A 76 -1.48 -11.22 7.05
C LYS A 76 -2.66 -10.51 7.71
N ALA A 77 -2.38 -9.37 8.34
CA ALA A 77 -3.39 -8.54 8.99
C ALA A 77 -4.50 -8.18 7.99
N PRO A 78 -5.77 -8.26 8.39
CA PRO A 78 -6.88 -7.85 7.52
C PRO A 78 -6.91 -6.33 7.37
N GLY A 79 -7.56 -5.86 6.30
CA GLY A 79 -7.95 -4.47 6.18
C GLY A 79 -9.17 -4.14 7.08
N PRO A 80 -9.71 -2.92 6.98
CA PRO A 80 -10.96 -2.53 7.64
C PRO A 80 -12.17 -3.42 7.31
N ASP A 81 -12.14 -4.09 6.15
CA ASP A 81 -13.13 -5.06 5.69
C ASP A 81 -13.11 -6.39 6.45
N SER A 82 -12.11 -6.60 7.33
CA SER A 82 -11.87 -7.83 8.09
C SER A 82 -11.54 -9.07 7.25
N TYR A 83 -11.37 -8.95 5.93
CA TYR A 83 -10.98 -10.08 5.08
C TYR A 83 -9.45 -10.24 5.06
N ARG A 84 -9.02 -11.49 5.26
CA ARG A 84 -7.60 -11.86 5.16
C ARG A 84 -7.31 -12.41 3.75
N PRO A 85 -6.04 -12.38 3.28
CA PRO A 85 -5.68 -12.93 1.97
C PRO A 85 -6.18 -14.36 1.72
N VAL A 86 -6.27 -15.21 2.75
CA VAL A 86 -6.81 -16.57 2.65
C VAL A 86 -8.25 -16.64 2.11
N PHE A 87 -9.08 -15.60 2.32
CA PHE A 87 -10.42 -15.52 1.75
C PHE A 87 -10.34 -15.49 0.22
N TYR A 88 -9.60 -14.52 -0.34
CA TYR A 88 -9.43 -14.36 -1.78
C TYR A 88 -8.78 -15.59 -2.43
N GLN A 89 -7.84 -16.23 -1.72
CA GLN A 89 -7.19 -17.45 -2.21
C GLN A 89 -8.13 -18.68 -2.25
N ARG A 90 -9.00 -18.84 -1.24
CA ARG A 90 -9.90 -20.00 -1.16
C ARG A 90 -11.19 -19.82 -1.96
N CYS A 91 -11.67 -18.59 -2.07
CA CYS A 91 -12.92 -18.23 -2.74
C CYS A 91 -12.70 -17.66 -4.15
N TRP A 92 -11.52 -17.91 -4.76
CA TRP A 92 -11.13 -17.33 -6.04
C TRP A 92 -12.13 -17.62 -7.18
N GLU A 93 -12.74 -18.80 -7.20
CA GLU A 93 -13.79 -19.16 -8.17
C GLU A 93 -14.95 -18.15 -8.15
N GLU A 94 -15.32 -17.65 -6.96
CA GLU A 94 -16.43 -16.72 -6.78
C GLU A 94 -16.01 -15.26 -6.93
N VAL A 95 -14.87 -14.87 -6.35
CA VAL A 95 -14.46 -13.46 -6.26
C VAL A 95 -13.43 -13.04 -7.30
N GLY A 96 -12.76 -14.00 -7.94
CA GLY A 96 -11.60 -13.77 -8.80
C GLY A 96 -11.90 -12.83 -9.96
N GLY A 97 -13.02 -13.02 -10.65
CA GLY A 97 -13.43 -12.14 -11.75
C GLY A 97 -13.64 -10.68 -11.31
N SER A 98 -14.17 -10.46 -10.10
CA SER A 98 -14.37 -9.12 -9.56
C SER A 98 -13.03 -8.47 -9.16
N VAL A 99 -12.14 -9.24 -8.52
CA VAL A 99 -10.79 -8.78 -8.15
C VAL A 99 -9.96 -8.46 -9.39
N THR A 100 -9.96 -9.32 -10.40
CA THR A 100 -9.26 -9.09 -11.67
C THR A 100 -9.74 -7.83 -12.34
N ARG A 101 -11.06 -7.64 -12.47
CA ARG A 101 -11.63 -6.42 -13.06
C ARG A 101 -11.20 -5.17 -12.30
N PHE A 102 -11.29 -5.21 -10.97
CA PHE A 102 -10.87 -4.11 -10.11
C PHE A 102 -9.40 -3.72 -10.34
N VAL A 103 -8.49 -4.70 -10.36
CA VAL A 103 -7.05 -4.44 -10.55
C VAL A 103 -6.75 -3.91 -11.95
N LEU A 104 -7.34 -4.50 -13.00
CA LEU A 104 -7.17 -4.03 -14.37
C LEU A 104 -7.72 -2.61 -14.58
N ASP A 105 -8.86 -2.29 -13.97
CA ASP A 105 -9.43 -0.95 -14.02
C ASP A 105 -8.51 0.08 -13.34
N PHE A 106 -7.89 -0.28 -12.21
CA PHE A 106 -6.88 0.57 -11.57
C PHE A 106 -5.68 0.81 -12.48
N PHE A 107 -5.06 -0.23 -13.04
CA PHE A 107 -3.90 -0.03 -13.94
C PHE A 107 -4.24 0.75 -15.20
N ARG A 108 -5.49 0.69 -15.69
CA ARG A 108 -5.95 1.48 -16.84
C ARG A 108 -6.20 2.95 -16.49
N THR A 109 -6.74 3.24 -15.31
CA THR A 109 -7.24 4.58 -14.97
C THR A 109 -6.35 5.36 -14.01
N GLY A 110 -5.48 4.67 -13.28
CA GLY A 110 -4.72 5.21 -12.15
C GLY A 110 -5.58 5.55 -10.93
N VAL A 111 -6.87 5.17 -10.91
CA VAL A 111 -7.82 5.53 -9.86
C VAL A 111 -8.16 4.32 -9.02
N LEU A 112 -7.89 4.41 -7.70
CA LEU A 112 -8.40 3.46 -6.72
C LEU A 112 -9.78 3.91 -6.23
N LEU A 113 -10.67 2.94 -6.03
CA LEU A 113 -11.96 3.21 -5.39
C LEU A 113 -11.74 3.68 -3.94
N PRO A 114 -12.63 4.56 -3.42
CA PRO A 114 -12.60 4.96 -2.02
C PRO A 114 -12.61 3.74 -1.09
N ASN A 115 -11.90 3.86 0.04
CA ASN A 115 -11.79 2.86 1.09
C ASN A 115 -10.97 1.60 0.74
N THR A 116 -10.37 1.51 -0.45
CA THR A 116 -9.58 0.32 -0.83
C THR A 116 -8.15 0.33 -0.26
N ASN A 117 -7.59 1.51 0.01
CA ASN A 117 -6.24 1.66 0.58
C ASN A 117 -6.28 2.17 2.04
N ASP A 118 -7.38 1.93 2.73
CA ASP A 118 -7.52 2.31 4.13
C ASP A 118 -6.68 1.38 5.01
N ALA A 119 -5.94 1.95 5.95
CA ALA A 119 -5.08 1.23 6.88
C ALA A 119 -5.56 1.42 8.33
N ILE A 120 -5.48 0.35 9.12
CA ILE A 120 -5.69 0.42 10.57
C ILE A 120 -4.33 0.58 11.24
N VAL A 121 -4.18 1.67 12.00
CA VAL A 121 -3.02 1.87 12.88
C VAL A 121 -3.39 1.35 14.27
N VAL A 122 -2.61 0.39 14.79
CA VAL A 122 -2.81 -0.19 16.11
C VAL A 122 -1.56 0.04 16.96
N LEU A 123 -1.74 0.70 18.09
CA LEU A 123 -0.71 0.82 19.11
C LEU A 123 -0.80 -0.39 20.06
N LEU A 124 0.26 -1.21 20.11
CA LEU A 124 0.36 -2.34 21.03
C LEU A 124 0.96 -1.87 22.36
N ALA A 125 0.43 -2.40 23.46
CA ALA A 125 0.87 -2.10 24.83
C ALA A 125 2.00 -3.02 25.28
#